data_AF-A0A7S0HXM2-F1
#
_entry.id   AF-A0A7S0HXM2-F1
#
_cell.length_a   1.000
_cell.length_b   1.000
_cell.length_c   1.000
_cell.angle_alpha   90.00
_cell.angle_beta   90.00
_cell.angle_gamma   90.00
#
_symmetry.space_group_name_H-M   'P 1'
#
loop_
_entity.id
_entity.type
_entity.pdbx_description
1 polymer ?
#
loop_
_entity_poly.entity_id
_entity_poly.type
_entity_poly.pdbx_seq_one_letter_code
_entity_poly.pdbx_strand_id
1 'polypeptide(L)'
;KAEKHGRDIMIRLTGHLLRATEELKAAGMPGNESSRLNQYVMFLNKSFENLWAFKVYRTSASLRALSLITTQIMPMFYGPYFLHIARGEGSENNVAFACAFASLISVLLVALISLERQLENPFRFGSTDTIRVKEEMQLCRENIFICEADLESPWYQNPRSEMNFAMDNNGSFATLEMRT
;
A
#
# COMPACT_ATOMS: atom_id res chain seq x y z
N LYS A 1 11.26 -18.84 -2.05
CA LYS A 1 10.71 -20.11 -1.47
C LYS A 1 9.71 -19.83 -0.34
N ALA A 2 10.06 -18.99 0.65
CA ALA A 2 9.15 -18.56 1.73
C ALA A 2 7.86 -17.84 1.25
N GLU A 3 7.94 -17.06 0.17
CA GLU A 3 6.76 -16.30 -0.30
C GLU A 3 5.67 -17.18 -0.92
N LYS A 4 6.06 -18.20 -1.70
CA LYS A 4 5.12 -19.19 -2.25
C LYS A 4 4.45 -20.00 -1.14
N HIS A 5 5.18 -20.25 -0.05
CA HIS A 5 4.64 -20.93 1.13
C HIS A 5 3.56 -20.09 1.83
N GLY A 6 3.75 -18.77 1.97
CA GLY A 6 2.73 -17.88 2.54
C GLY A 6 1.42 -17.86 1.73
N ARG A 7 1.51 -17.87 0.40
CA ARG A 7 0.34 -17.98 -0.47
C ARG A 7 -0.38 -19.33 -0.31
N ASP A 8 0.37 -20.42 -0.25
CA ASP A 8 -0.22 -21.77 -0.05
C ASP A 8 -0.99 -21.86 1.26
N ILE A 9 -0.46 -21.28 2.34
CA ILE A 9 -1.17 -21.19 3.63
C ILE A 9 -2.49 -20.43 3.48
N MET A 10 -2.48 -19.27 2.81
CA MET A 10 -3.70 -18.47 2.63
C MET A 10 -4.78 -19.23 1.83
N ILE A 11 -4.41 -19.89 0.74
CA ILE A 11 -5.34 -20.70 -0.07
C ILE A 11 -5.95 -21.82 0.78
N ARG A 12 -5.14 -22.49 1.61
CA ARG A 12 -5.63 -23.53 2.53
C ARG A 12 -6.61 -22.95 3.54
N LEU A 13 -6.27 -21.82 4.17
CA LEU A 13 -7.13 -21.15 5.15
C LEU A 13 -8.48 -20.75 4.54
N THR A 14 -8.50 -20.19 3.33
CA THR A 14 -9.75 -19.91 2.61
C THR A 14 -10.55 -21.19 2.38
N GLY A 15 -9.90 -22.30 2.04
CA GLY A 15 -10.53 -23.61 1.93
C GLY A 15 -11.16 -24.09 3.24
N HIS A 16 -10.53 -23.85 4.39
CA HIS A 16 -11.10 -24.14 5.71
C HIS A 16 -12.33 -23.29 6.00
N LEU A 17 -12.31 -21.99 5.67
CA LEU A 17 -13.46 -21.10 5.85
C LEU A 17 -14.66 -21.55 5.01
N LEU A 18 -14.43 -21.90 3.74
CA LEU A 18 -15.45 -22.48 2.85
C LEU A 18 -16.06 -23.76 3.41
N ARG A 19 -15.24 -24.64 3.99
CA ARG A 19 -15.74 -25.86 4.61
C ARG A 19 -16.59 -25.55 5.85
N ALA A 20 -16.16 -24.61 6.68
CA ALA A 20 -16.93 -24.16 7.83
C ALA A 20 -18.31 -23.60 7.41
N THR A 21 -18.40 -22.90 6.27
CA THR A 21 -19.70 -22.41 5.77
C THR A 21 -20.65 -23.53 5.36
N GLU A 22 -20.12 -24.63 4.80
CA GLU A 22 -20.92 -25.82 4.45
C GLU A 22 -21.34 -26.61 5.70
N GLU A 23 -20.49 -26.67 6.72
CA GLU A 23 -20.83 -27.29 8.01
C GLU A 23 -21.96 -26.52 8.71
N LEU A 24 -21.94 -25.18 8.68
CA LEU A 24 -23.03 -24.34 9.18
C LEU A 24 -24.34 -24.55 8.40
N LYS A 25 -24.26 -24.72 7.08
CA LYS A 25 -25.41 -25.05 6.23
C LYS A 25 -26.00 -26.41 6.59
N ALA A 26 -25.15 -27.41 6.82
CA ALA A 26 -25.59 -28.73 7.28
C ALA A 26 -26.22 -28.69 8.68
N ALA A 27 -25.77 -27.78 9.55
CA ALA A 27 -26.33 -27.54 10.88
C ALA A 27 -27.69 -26.79 10.87
N GLY A 28 -28.23 -26.45 9.69
CA GLY A 28 -29.54 -25.81 9.55
C GLY A 28 -29.52 -24.31 9.27
N MET A 29 -28.35 -23.72 8.97
CA MET A 29 -28.28 -22.32 8.55
C MET A 29 -29.10 -22.09 7.26
N PRO A 30 -29.94 -21.03 7.20
CA PRO A 30 -30.69 -20.68 6.01
C PRO A 30 -29.77 -20.51 4.79
N GLY A 31 -30.18 -21.05 3.64
CA GLY A 31 -29.37 -21.02 2.41
C GLY A 31 -29.00 -19.61 1.95
N ASN A 32 -29.83 -18.61 2.24
CA ASN A 32 -29.55 -17.21 1.92
C ASN A 32 -28.39 -16.64 2.74
N GLU A 33 -28.30 -16.99 4.02
CA GLU A 33 -27.21 -16.54 4.92
C GLU A 33 -25.90 -17.24 4.58
N SER A 34 -25.96 -18.56 4.35
CA SER A 34 -24.80 -19.35 3.90
C SER A 34 -24.24 -18.82 2.58
N SER A 35 -25.10 -18.46 1.62
CA SER A 35 -24.67 -17.84 0.36
C SER A 35 -23.94 -16.51 0.56
N ARG A 36 -24.43 -15.64 1.46
CA ARG A 36 -23.75 -14.37 1.80
C ARG A 36 -22.39 -14.60 2.46
N LEU A 37 -22.32 -15.56 3.39
CA LEU A 37 -21.08 -15.93 4.06
C LEU A 37 -20.02 -16.37 3.04
N ASN A 38 -20.41 -17.22 2.09
CA ASN A 38 -19.54 -17.66 1.00
C ASN A 38 -19.09 -16.49 0.09
N GLN A 39 -19.97 -15.52 -0.20
CA GLN A 39 -19.60 -14.32 -0.93
C GLN A 39 -18.52 -13.49 -0.21
N TYR A 40 -18.63 -13.32 1.12
CA TYR A 40 -17.60 -12.63 1.90
C TYR A 40 -16.25 -13.35 1.85
N VAL A 41 -16.24 -14.69 1.92
CA VAL A 41 -15.01 -15.48 1.76
C VAL A 41 -14.42 -15.31 0.35
N MET A 42 -15.25 -15.26 -0.68
CA MET A 42 -14.80 -14.97 -2.06
C MET A 42 -14.22 -13.56 -2.19
N PHE A 43 -14.83 -12.54 -1.55
CA PHE A 43 -14.28 -11.18 -1.54
C PHE A 43 -12.92 -11.12 -0.83
N LEU A 44 -12.78 -11.81 0.30
CA LEU A 44 -11.50 -11.93 1.00
C LEU A 44 -10.42 -12.53 0.09
N ASN A 45 -10.73 -13.66 -0.57
CA ASN A 45 -9.80 -14.33 -1.48
C ASN A 45 -9.41 -13.44 -2.67
N LYS A 46 -10.39 -12.75 -3.27
CA LYS A 46 -10.14 -11.82 -4.38
C LYS A 46 -9.24 -10.66 -3.96
N SER A 47 -9.50 -10.05 -2.81
CA SER A 47 -8.68 -8.96 -2.26
C SER A 47 -7.25 -9.43 -2.00
N PHE A 48 -7.06 -10.64 -1.46
CA PHE A 48 -5.75 -11.22 -1.26
C PHE A 48 -5.00 -11.49 -2.58
N GLU A 49 -5.65 -12.11 -3.57
CA GLU A 49 -5.02 -12.36 -4.86
C GLU A 49 -4.68 -11.06 -5.61
N ASN A 50 -5.50 -10.02 -5.48
CA ASN A 50 -5.18 -8.69 -5.99
C ASN A 50 -3.93 -8.10 -5.32
N LEU A 51 -3.85 -8.17 -3.99
CA LEU A 51 -2.67 -7.71 -3.23
C LEU A 51 -1.41 -8.49 -3.63
N TRP A 52 -1.55 -9.80 -3.82
CA TRP A 52 -0.48 -10.66 -4.30
C TRP A 52 -0.04 -10.30 -5.72
N ALA A 53 -0.99 -10.02 -6.62
CA ALA A 53 -0.71 -9.58 -7.98
C ALA A 53 0.09 -8.28 -7.99
N PHE A 54 -0.29 -7.28 -7.18
CA PHE A 54 0.50 -6.05 -7.03
C PHE A 54 1.92 -6.31 -6.52
N LYS A 55 2.08 -7.24 -5.57
CA LYS A 55 3.39 -7.62 -5.04
C LYS A 55 4.27 -8.31 -6.09
N VAL A 56 3.68 -9.16 -6.94
CA VAL A 56 4.39 -10.00 -7.92
C VAL A 56 4.66 -9.27 -9.23
N TYR A 57 3.66 -8.60 -9.80
CA TYR A 57 3.73 -7.88 -11.06
C TYR A 57 4.20 -6.44 -10.86
N ARG A 58 5.41 -6.29 -10.31
CA ARG A 58 6.08 -4.99 -10.18
C ARG A 58 6.43 -4.40 -11.55
N THR A 59 6.93 -3.16 -11.55
CA THR A 59 7.51 -2.51 -12.74
C THR A 59 8.46 -3.46 -13.46
N SER A 60 8.23 -3.69 -14.76
CA SER A 60 9.07 -4.60 -15.54
C SER A 60 10.52 -4.13 -15.54
N ALA A 61 11.46 -5.08 -15.48
CA ALA A 61 12.90 -4.78 -15.53
C ALA A 61 13.29 -3.95 -16.77
N SER A 62 12.57 -4.15 -17.89
CA SER A 62 12.75 -3.40 -19.12
C SER A 62 12.41 -1.91 -18.97
N LEU A 63 11.32 -1.58 -18.27
CA LEU A 63 10.92 -0.19 -18.03
C LEU A 63 11.93 0.51 -17.11
N ARG A 64 12.40 -0.19 -16.07
CA ARG A 64 13.47 0.29 -15.20
C ARG A 64 14.79 0.53 -15.94
N ALA A 65 15.15 -0.36 -16.86
CA ALA A 65 16.33 -0.17 -17.69
C ALA A 65 16.15 1.04 -18.63
N LEU A 66 14.95 1.18 -19.22
CA LEU A 66 14.61 2.30 -20.08
C LEU A 66 14.69 3.65 -19.34
N SER A 67 14.19 3.73 -18.09
CA SER A 67 14.25 4.98 -17.31
C SER A 67 15.69 5.38 -17.00
N LEU A 68 16.54 4.42 -16.61
CA LEU A 68 17.97 4.67 -16.38
C LEU A 68 18.70 5.13 -17.64
N ILE A 69 18.44 4.48 -18.78
CA ILE A 69 19.03 4.87 -20.07
C ILE A 69 18.54 6.27 -20.47
N THR A 70 17.25 6.56 -20.32
CA THR A 70 16.66 7.86 -20.66
C THR A 70 17.28 8.98 -19.81
N THR A 71 17.44 8.76 -18.51
CA THR A 71 18.09 9.72 -17.61
C THR A 71 19.57 9.94 -17.96
N GLN A 72 20.29 8.92 -18.41
CA GLN A 72 21.69 9.08 -18.83
C GLN A 72 21.83 9.83 -20.16
N ILE A 73 20.88 9.64 -21.07
CA ILE A 73 20.88 10.23 -22.41
C ILE A 73 20.39 11.68 -22.40
N MET A 74 19.43 12.03 -21.53
CA MET A 74 18.85 13.38 -21.48
C MET A 74 19.88 14.52 -21.33
N PRO A 75 20.87 14.44 -20.43
CA PRO A 75 21.91 15.47 -20.31
C PRO A 75 22.75 15.65 -21.58
N MET A 76 22.97 14.58 -22.35
CA MET A 76 23.76 14.64 -23.59
C MET A 76 23.06 15.46 -24.67
N PHE A 77 21.73 15.42 -24.74
CA PHE A 77 20.95 16.22 -25.69
C PHE A 77 20.81 17.68 -25.27
N TYR A 78 20.66 17.98 -23.97
CA TYR A 78 20.51 19.36 -23.50
C TYR A 78 21.85 20.08 -23.26
N GLY A 79 22.97 19.36 -23.19
CA GLY A 79 24.31 19.95 -23.03
C GLY A 79 24.64 21.04 -24.06
N PRO A 80 24.48 20.80 -25.38
CA PRO A 80 24.69 21.82 -26.41
C PRO A 80 23.80 23.05 -26.25
N TYR A 81 22.56 22.86 -25.78
CA TYR A 81 21.62 23.96 -25.53
C TYR A 81 22.09 24.86 -24.38
N PHE A 82 22.59 24.28 -23.29
CA PHE A 82 23.17 25.06 -22.19
C PHE A 82 24.45 25.80 -22.60
N LEU A 83 25.26 25.21 -23.49
CA LEU A 83 26.42 25.87 -24.06
C LEU A 83 26.04 27.06 -24.93
N HIS A 84 24.97 26.94 -25.72
CA HIS A 84 24.44 28.04 -26.53
C HIS A 84 23.96 29.21 -25.65
N ILE A 85 23.23 28.91 -24.56
CA ILE A 85 22.81 29.93 -23.58
C ILE A 85 24.02 30.60 -22.91
N ALA A 86 25.02 29.80 -22.51
CA ALA A 86 26.23 30.32 -21.87
C ALA A 86 27.08 31.22 -22.79
N ARG A 87 27.02 30.99 -24.10
CA ARG A 87 27.73 31.78 -25.13
C ARG A 87 26.92 32.96 -25.69
N GLY A 88 25.65 33.11 -25.31
CA GLY A 88 24.80 34.18 -25.81
C GLY A 88 25.39 35.55 -25.48
N GLU A 89 25.60 36.39 -26.50
CA GLU A 89 26.06 37.77 -26.34
C GLU A 89 24.91 38.61 -25.78
N GLY A 90 24.99 39.00 -24.50
CA GLY A 90 23.98 39.90 -23.92
C GLY A 90 23.89 40.01 -22.39
N SER A 91 24.54 39.15 -21.60
CA SER A 91 24.51 39.28 -20.13
C SER A 91 25.70 38.62 -19.42
N GLU A 92 26.27 39.31 -18.43
CA GLU A 92 27.40 38.83 -17.61
C GLU A 92 27.04 37.58 -16.76
N ASN A 93 25.75 37.30 -16.57
CA ASN A 93 25.24 36.22 -15.71
C ASN A 93 24.85 34.94 -16.49
N ASN A 94 25.06 34.88 -17.81
CA ASN A 94 24.61 33.77 -18.65
C ASN A 94 25.21 32.41 -18.25
N VAL A 95 26.47 32.40 -17.82
CA VAL A 95 27.15 31.17 -17.35
C VAL A 95 26.57 30.69 -16.02
N ALA A 96 26.33 31.60 -15.07
CA ALA A 96 25.75 31.26 -13.78
C ALA A 96 24.32 30.69 -13.93
N PHE A 97 23.52 31.29 -14.83
CA PHE A 97 22.19 30.79 -15.16
C PHE A 97 22.23 29.40 -15.79
N ALA A 98 23.12 29.17 -16.77
CA ALA A 98 23.27 27.86 -17.41
C ALA A 98 23.69 26.77 -16.42
N CYS A 99 24.63 27.08 -15.51
CA CYS A 99 25.06 26.15 -14.46
C CYS A 99 23.95 25.83 -13.45
N ALA A 100 23.20 26.84 -13.00
CA ALA A 100 22.08 26.65 -12.08
C ALA A 100 20.95 25.82 -12.71
N PHE A 101 20.67 26.05 -14.00
CA PHE A 101 19.64 25.30 -14.71
C PHE A 101 20.08 23.84 -14.98
N ALA A 102 21.35 23.62 -15.32
CA ALA A 102 21.91 22.28 -15.48
C ALA A 102 21.89 21.48 -14.16
N SER A 103 22.24 22.11 -13.04
CA SER A 103 22.19 21.45 -11.72
C SER A 103 20.76 21.14 -11.30
N LEU A 104 19.81 22.04 -11.55
CA LEU A 104 18.37 21.82 -11.30
C LEU A 104 17.86 20.60 -12.09
N ILE A 105 18.18 20.51 -13.38
CA ILE A 105 17.77 19.37 -14.22
C ILE A 105 18.41 18.07 -13.72
N SER A 106 19.69 18.10 -13.33
CA SER A 106 20.35 16.93 -12.74
C SER A 106 19.65 16.46 -11.46
N VAL A 107 19.30 17.38 -10.55
CA VAL A 107 18.57 17.07 -9.32
C VAL A 107 17.19 16.50 -9.65
N LEU A 108 16.47 17.08 -10.62
CA LEU A 108 15.14 16.63 -11.04
C LEU A 108 15.18 15.21 -11.59
N LEU A 109 16.16 14.90 -12.45
CA LEU A 109 16.34 13.55 -13.00
C LEU A 109 16.66 12.51 -11.91
N VAL A 110 17.52 12.86 -10.95
CA VAL A 110 17.85 11.99 -9.81
C VAL A 110 16.64 11.80 -8.89
N ALA A 111 15.88 12.86 -8.64
CA ALA A 111 14.65 12.81 -7.85
C ALA A 111 13.60 11.90 -8.52
N LEU A 112 13.44 11.98 -9.83
CA LEU A 112 12.49 11.18 -10.59
C LEU A 112 12.80 9.68 -10.51
N ILE A 113 14.07 9.27 -10.68
CA ILE A 113 14.49 7.88 -10.48
C ILE A 113 14.26 7.43 -9.04
N SER A 114 14.55 8.31 -8.08
CA SER A 114 14.39 7.99 -6.65
C SER A 114 12.92 7.77 -6.30
N LEU A 115 12.01 8.53 -6.90
CA LEU A 115 10.57 8.39 -6.75
C LEU A 115 10.06 7.11 -7.43
N GLU A 116 10.51 6.81 -8.66
CA GLU A 116 10.17 5.56 -9.34
C GLU A 116 10.51 4.34 -8.47
N ARG A 117 11.71 4.34 -7.87
CA ARG A 117 12.15 3.25 -6.98
C ARG A 117 11.33 3.14 -5.70
N GLN A 118 10.80 4.24 -5.19
CA GLN A 118 9.94 4.24 -4.00
C GLN A 118 8.56 3.68 -4.34
N LEU A 119 7.99 4.08 -5.48
CA LEU A 119 6.69 3.60 -5.95
C LEU A 119 6.72 2.14 -6.44
N GLU A 120 7.88 1.65 -6.90
CA GLU A 120 8.02 0.27 -7.40
C GLU A 120 7.66 -0.79 -6.35
N ASN A 121 7.92 -0.52 -5.06
CA ASN A 121 7.62 -1.47 -3.99
C ASN A 121 6.97 -0.78 -2.78
N PRO A 122 5.62 -0.84 -2.67
CA PRO A 122 4.90 -0.23 -1.55
C PRO A 122 5.04 -1.01 -0.23
N PHE A 123 5.66 -2.20 -0.24
CA PHE A 123 5.85 -3.04 0.95
C PHE A 123 7.31 -3.03 1.44
N ARG A 124 8.06 -1.97 1.13
CA ARG A 124 9.49 -1.89 1.45
C ARG A 124 9.71 -1.48 2.90
N PHE A 125 10.40 -2.34 3.65
CA PHE A 125 10.80 -2.04 5.03
C PHE A 125 11.70 -0.79 5.08
N GLY A 126 11.39 0.16 5.97
CA GLY A 126 12.19 1.36 6.21
C GLY A 126 11.95 2.52 5.23
N SER A 127 10.92 2.46 4.38
CA SER A 127 10.43 3.64 3.64
C SER A 127 9.37 4.38 4.46
N THR A 128 9.33 5.70 4.35
CA THR A 128 8.30 6.55 4.98
C THR A 128 6.90 6.23 4.46
N ASP A 129 6.77 5.95 3.15
CA ASP A 129 5.49 5.75 2.46
C ASP A 129 5.20 4.26 2.20
N THR A 130 5.56 3.39 3.15
CA THR A 130 5.29 1.94 3.03
C THR A 130 3.94 1.56 3.65
N ILE A 131 3.26 0.60 3.02
CA ILE A 131 2.11 -0.08 3.62
C ILE A 131 2.60 -0.99 4.75
N ARG A 132 2.14 -0.70 5.97
CA ARG A 132 2.55 -1.40 7.20
C ARG A 132 1.67 -2.62 7.46
N VAL A 133 1.82 -3.64 6.62
CA VAL A 133 1.00 -4.87 6.65
C VAL A 133 0.94 -5.53 8.05
N LYS A 134 2.01 -5.45 8.84
CA LYS A 134 2.03 -6.00 10.21
C LYS A 134 1.08 -5.27 11.15
N GLU A 135 1.06 -3.93 11.09
CA GLU A 135 0.21 -3.09 11.92
C GLU A 135 -1.25 -3.29 11.51
N GLU A 136 -1.55 -3.26 10.21
CA GLU A 136 -2.91 -3.53 9.70
C GLU A 136 -3.43 -4.93 10.08
N MET A 137 -2.57 -5.95 10.01
CA MET A 137 -2.95 -7.30 10.42
C MET A 137 -3.14 -7.42 11.93
N GLN A 138 -2.39 -6.64 12.71
CA GLN A 138 -2.55 -6.55 14.16
C GLN A 138 -3.88 -5.88 14.51
N LEU A 139 -4.21 -4.75 13.88
CA LEU A 139 -5.51 -4.08 14.04
C LEU A 139 -6.66 -5.02 13.65
N CYS A 140 -6.52 -5.77 12.56
CA CYS A 140 -7.53 -6.77 12.16
C CYS A 140 -7.70 -7.87 13.24
N ARG A 141 -6.60 -8.37 13.81
CA ARG A 141 -6.65 -9.35 14.89
C ARG A 141 -7.31 -8.79 16.15
N GLU A 142 -6.96 -7.57 16.54
CA GLU A 142 -7.54 -6.89 17.69
C GLU A 142 -9.05 -6.67 17.49
N ASN A 143 -9.48 -6.24 16.30
CA ASN A 143 -10.89 -6.10 15.98
C ASN A 143 -11.66 -7.43 16.03
N ILE A 144 -11.08 -8.52 15.51
CA ILE A 144 -11.71 -9.85 15.62
C ILE A 144 -11.88 -10.25 17.08
N PHE A 145 -10.86 -10.02 17.91
CA PHE A 145 -10.93 -10.33 19.35
C PHE A 145 -11.99 -9.48 20.07
N ILE A 146 -12.13 -8.20 19.69
CA ILE A 146 -13.19 -7.34 20.21
C ILE A 146 -14.57 -7.87 19.80
N CYS A 147 -14.76 -8.23 18.53
CA CYS A 147 -16.03 -8.80 18.07
C CYS A 147 -16.37 -10.13 18.78
N GLU A 148 -15.36 -10.95 19.09
CA GLU A 148 -15.54 -12.19 19.84
C GLU A 148 -15.96 -11.92 21.29
N ALA A 149 -15.34 -10.93 21.95
CA ALA A 149 -15.77 -10.51 23.29
C ALA A 149 -17.19 -9.89 23.28
N ASP A 150 -17.53 -9.15 22.22
CA ASP A 150 -18.87 -8.59 22.03
C ASP A 150 -19.94 -9.65 21.77
N LEU A 151 -19.57 -10.87 21.34
CA LEU A 151 -20.51 -12.00 21.23
C LEU A 151 -20.97 -12.51 22.60
N GLU A 152 -20.17 -12.32 23.65
CA GLU A 152 -20.50 -12.76 25.02
C GLU A 152 -21.51 -11.84 25.73
N SER A 153 -21.69 -10.62 25.23
CA SER A 153 -22.62 -9.62 25.80
C SER A 153 -23.61 -9.11 24.74
N PRO A 154 -24.90 -8.91 25.05
CA PRO A 154 -25.82 -8.35 24.08
C PRO A 154 -25.39 -6.93 23.66
N TRP A 155 -25.40 -6.65 22.35
CA TRP A 155 -24.88 -5.38 21.78
C TRP A 155 -25.47 -4.10 22.41
N TYR A 156 -26.69 -4.16 22.93
CA TYR A 156 -27.37 -3.03 23.61
C TYR A 156 -26.92 -2.82 25.06
N GLN A 157 -26.14 -3.74 25.63
CA GLN A 157 -25.59 -3.66 26.99
C GLN A 157 -24.12 -3.21 26.99
N ASN A 158 -23.51 -3.00 25.82
CA ASN A 158 -22.10 -2.68 25.70
C ASN A 158 -21.89 -1.17 25.48
N PRO A 159 -21.46 -0.41 26.53
CA PRO A 159 -21.25 1.03 26.44
C PRO A 159 -20.12 1.45 25.48
N ARG A 160 -19.33 0.51 24.95
CA ARG A 160 -18.27 0.80 23.96
C ARG A 160 -18.79 1.06 22.54
N SER A 161 -20.01 0.62 22.21
CA SER A 161 -20.59 0.80 20.86
C SER A 161 -20.80 2.28 20.48
N GLU A 162 -20.95 3.16 21.46
CA GLU A 162 -21.08 4.61 21.25
C GLU A 162 -19.74 5.33 21.05
N MET A 163 -18.61 4.72 21.45
CA MET A 163 -17.30 5.39 21.47
C MET A 163 -16.61 5.44 20.09
N ASN A 164 -16.92 4.52 19.17
CA ASN A 164 -16.31 4.50 17.83
C ASN A 164 -17.06 5.33 16.77
N PHE A 165 -18.24 5.87 17.09
CA PHE A 165 -19.02 6.73 16.19
C PHE A 165 -18.83 8.22 16.45
N ALA A 166 -18.22 8.59 17.59
CA ALA A 166 -17.77 9.95 17.85
C ALA A 166 -16.38 10.16 17.23
N MET A 167 -16.32 10.34 15.92
CA MET A 167 -15.15 10.98 15.32
C MET A 167 -15.10 12.42 15.82
N ASP A 168 -14.02 12.79 16.52
CA ASP A 168 -13.65 14.18 16.75
C ASP A 168 -13.51 14.88 15.39
N ASN A 169 -14.06 16.08 15.27
CA ASN A 169 -14.01 16.98 14.10
C ASN A 169 -12.57 17.29 13.61
N ASN A 170 -11.54 16.75 14.26
CA ASN A 170 -10.12 16.95 13.96
C ASN A 170 -9.36 15.70 13.48
N GLY A 171 -10.02 14.56 13.26
CA GLY A 171 -9.40 13.41 12.56
C GLY A 171 -8.19 12.76 13.24
N SER A 172 -8.05 12.87 14.57
CA SER A 172 -7.01 12.18 15.33
C SER A 172 -7.58 10.99 16.10
N PHE A 173 -6.94 9.83 15.97
CA PHE A 173 -7.22 8.64 16.78
C PHE A 173 -6.84 8.92 18.23
N ALA A 174 -7.82 8.99 19.13
CA ALA A 174 -7.57 9.08 20.56
C ALA A 174 -7.15 7.69 21.08
N THR A 175 -5.87 7.53 21.40
CA THR A 175 -5.41 6.51 22.36
C THR A 175 -6.00 6.83 23.72
N LEU A 176 -6.96 6.02 24.18
CA LEU A 176 -7.45 6.12 25.55
C LEU A 176 -6.67 5.14 26.43
N GLU A 177 -5.85 5.73 27.31
CA GLU A 177 -5.32 5.05 28.50
C GLU A 177 -6.49 4.50 29.33
N MET A 178 -6.45 3.21 29.65
CA MET A 178 -7.35 2.61 30.63
C MET A 178 -7.00 3.17 32.01
N ARG A 179 -7.87 4.02 32.56
CA ARG A 179 -7.87 4.30 34.00
C ARG A 179 -8.66 3.19 34.70
N THR A 180 -7.96 2.53 35.62
CA THR A 180 -8.38 1.51 36.60
C THR A 180 -9.72 1.75 37.24
#